data_AF-A0A955EJ98-F1
#
_entry.id   AF-A0A955EJ98-F1
#
_cell.length_a   1.000
_cell.length_b   1.000
_cell.length_c   1.000
_cell.angle_alpha   90.00
_cell.angle_beta   90.00
_cell.angle_gamma   90.00
#
_symmetry.space_group_name_H-M   'P 1'
#
loop_
_entity.id
_entity.type
_entity.pdbx_description
1 polymer ?
#
loop_
_entity_poly.entity_id
_entity_poly.type
_entity_poly.pdbx_seq_one_letter_code
_entity_poly.pdbx_strand_id
1 'polypeptide(L)'
;MSRCVVTAIGAAAALSLFAPAARAGFENRNWVGGFIGWWNIPANWSGGVTPGADDNVMISTDTSGNIVVLYAAVPGAGATFKVKLSGDGNGATGIAQLSMGSGNGDLVSQRVEVQSHGIFDQTGGTVDTDILTITGGSLGDAGGLYRLSGTGVVDAGDIEICSFGNASEFVQNDGTGIFGEVTIGDCAGGSRAWMTLEGGSMSASRIDLSDRSPGSLDINGGSLAATRIELGTFAPSGQLTQRGGALDCDQLILSGLFEDAIEQTATFAGGSADLGSVEVRNDYGNAIYITGGHVSVAG
;
A
#
# COMPACT_ATOMS: atom_id res chain seq x y z
N MET A 1 -12.99 58.87 66.35
CA MET A 1 -13.80 58.45 65.19
C MET A 1 -12.89 58.48 63.96
N SER A 2 -12.31 57.35 63.60
CA SER A 2 -11.45 57.24 62.42
C SER A 2 -12.01 56.11 61.56
N ARG A 3 -12.51 56.50 60.38
CA ARG A 3 -13.01 55.60 59.34
C ARG A 3 -11.82 54.94 58.66
N CYS A 4 -11.77 53.61 58.66
CA CYS A 4 -10.85 52.84 57.84
C CYS A 4 -11.47 52.66 56.45
N VAL A 5 -10.82 53.22 55.43
CA VAL A 5 -11.19 53.04 54.01
C VAL A 5 -10.48 51.77 53.53
N VAL A 6 -11.26 50.79 53.06
CA VAL A 6 -10.74 49.60 52.39
C VAL A 6 -10.56 49.94 50.91
N THR A 7 -9.31 49.99 50.46
CA THR A 7 -8.96 50.08 49.03
C THR A 7 -8.85 48.67 48.47
N ALA A 8 -9.79 48.26 47.62
CA ALA A 8 -9.70 47.02 46.86
C ALA A 8 -8.76 47.24 45.66
N ILE A 9 -7.62 46.54 45.63
CA ILE A 9 -6.77 46.43 44.45
C ILE A 9 -7.25 45.20 43.69
N GLY A 10 -7.89 45.41 42.54
CA GLY A 10 -8.30 44.34 41.63
C GLY A 10 -7.08 43.74 40.94
N ALA A 11 -6.81 42.46 41.20
CA ALA A 11 -5.92 41.67 40.36
C ALA A 11 -6.73 41.11 39.19
N ALA A 12 -6.56 41.69 38.00
CA ALA A 12 -7.02 41.08 36.76
C ALA A 12 -6.14 39.85 36.49
N ALA A 13 -6.66 38.66 36.81
CA ALA A 13 -6.07 37.42 36.32
C ALA A 13 -6.25 37.38 34.81
N ALA A 14 -5.15 37.58 34.07
CA ALA A 14 -5.11 37.28 32.65
C ALA A 14 -5.28 35.76 32.50
N LEU A 15 -6.52 35.34 32.25
CA LEU A 15 -6.84 34.00 31.79
C LEU A 15 -6.19 33.86 30.40
N SER A 16 -4.99 33.31 30.31
CA SER A 16 -4.43 32.85 29.04
C SER A 16 -5.27 31.65 28.63
N LEU A 17 -6.33 31.90 27.86
CA LEU A 17 -6.99 30.91 27.04
C LEU A 17 -5.90 30.34 26.13
N PHE A 18 -5.35 29.19 26.51
CA PHE A 18 -4.75 28.26 25.56
C PHE A 18 -5.90 27.81 24.66
N ALA A 19 -6.22 28.63 23.67
CA ALA A 19 -6.90 28.11 22.49
C ALA A 19 -5.98 27.01 21.97
N PRO A 20 -6.44 25.75 21.81
CA PRO A 20 -5.71 24.83 20.97
C PRO A 20 -5.56 25.55 19.64
N ALA A 21 -4.32 25.79 19.22
CA ALA A 21 -4.07 26.28 17.88
C ALA A 21 -4.74 25.25 16.96
N ALA A 22 -5.85 25.65 16.33
CA ALA A 22 -6.41 24.89 15.24
C ALA A 22 -5.28 24.82 14.21
N ARG A 23 -4.66 23.65 14.10
CA ARG A 23 -3.63 23.41 13.10
C ARG A 23 -4.35 23.39 11.78
N ALA A 24 -4.41 24.56 11.15
CA ALA A 24 -5.17 24.81 9.95
C ALA A 24 -4.37 24.25 8.76
N GLY A 25 -4.81 23.10 8.26
CA GLY A 25 -4.36 22.52 7.01
C GLY A 25 -3.21 21.52 7.14
N PHE A 26 -3.22 20.56 6.22
CA PHE A 26 -2.14 19.59 6.05
C PHE A 26 -0.83 20.34 5.75
N GLU A 27 0.26 20.05 6.49
CA GLU A 27 1.58 20.60 6.18
C GLU A 27 2.42 19.56 5.41
N ASN A 28 3.16 20.02 4.41
CA ASN A 28 4.13 19.17 3.72
C ASN A 28 5.40 19.03 4.56
N ARG A 29 5.72 17.79 4.92
CA ARG A 29 6.95 17.39 5.62
C ARG A 29 7.82 16.64 4.64
N ASN A 30 8.78 17.35 4.07
CA ASN A 30 9.73 16.79 3.11
C ASN A 30 10.96 16.27 3.85
N TRP A 31 11.46 15.10 3.45
CA TRP A 31 12.74 14.62 3.91
C TRP A 31 13.86 15.55 3.43
N VAL A 32 14.66 16.06 4.37
CA VAL A 32 15.86 16.87 4.11
C VAL A 32 17.08 16.31 4.81
N GLY A 33 16.92 15.16 5.48
CA GLY A 33 18.04 14.40 6.02
C GLY A 33 18.99 13.94 4.91
N GLY A 34 20.16 13.48 5.31
CA GLY A 34 21.11 12.88 4.36
C GLY A 34 20.61 11.55 3.78
N PHE A 35 21.55 10.77 3.24
CA PHE A 35 21.25 9.46 2.63
C PHE A 35 20.60 8.45 3.58
N ILE A 36 20.83 8.56 4.89
CA ILE A 36 20.19 7.69 5.89
C ILE A 36 19.84 8.53 7.11
N GLY A 37 18.66 8.30 7.69
CA GLY A 37 18.30 8.93 8.95
C GLY A 37 17.04 8.35 9.57
N TRP A 38 16.78 8.76 10.82
CA TRP A 38 15.59 8.36 11.56
C TRP A 38 14.42 9.32 11.32
N TRP A 39 13.22 8.76 11.21
CA TRP A 39 11.95 9.48 11.08
C TRP A 39 11.67 10.41 12.26
N ASN A 40 12.00 10.00 13.48
CA ASN A 40 11.69 10.78 14.69
C ASN A 40 12.73 11.87 15.02
N ILE A 41 13.67 12.16 14.12
CA ILE A 41 14.64 13.26 14.29
C ILE A 41 14.13 14.49 13.56
N PRO A 42 13.75 15.58 14.26
CA PRO A 42 13.16 16.76 13.61
C PRO A 42 14.06 17.41 12.56
N ALA A 43 15.39 17.37 12.76
CA ALA A 43 16.36 17.94 11.81
C ALA A 43 16.39 17.25 10.43
N ASN A 44 15.81 16.05 10.31
CA ASN A 44 15.71 15.35 9.03
C ASN A 44 14.50 15.79 8.20
N TRP A 45 13.66 16.69 8.71
CA TRP A 45 12.44 17.14 8.06
C TRP A 45 12.44 18.64 7.80
N SER A 46 11.80 19.03 6.71
CA SER A 46 11.59 20.43 6.36
C SER A 46 10.95 21.19 7.51
N GLY A 47 11.56 22.32 7.89
CA GLY A 47 11.12 23.13 9.02
C GLY A 47 11.61 22.66 10.40
N GLY A 48 12.37 21.57 10.47
CA GLY A 48 12.90 21.05 11.73
C GLY A 48 11.83 20.44 12.63
N VAL A 49 10.75 19.89 12.04
CA VAL A 49 9.59 19.35 12.75
C VAL A 49 9.29 17.95 12.21
N THR A 50 9.19 16.96 13.10
CA THR A 50 8.80 15.60 12.73
C THR A 50 7.36 15.55 12.20
N PRO A 51 7.07 14.69 11.22
CA PRO A 51 5.70 14.42 10.80
C PRO A 51 4.82 14.03 11.99
N GLY A 52 3.63 14.61 12.02
CA GLY A 52 2.57 14.27 12.96
C GLY A 52 1.23 14.16 12.27
N ALA A 53 0.17 14.27 13.07
CA ALA A 53 -1.21 14.19 12.60
C ALA A 53 -1.45 15.16 11.44
N ASP A 54 -2.17 14.67 10.42
CA ASP A 54 -2.57 15.41 9.22
C ASP A 54 -1.40 15.93 8.36
N ASP A 55 -0.16 15.48 8.57
CA ASP A 55 0.93 15.88 7.68
C ASP A 55 0.93 15.08 6.37
N ASN A 56 1.34 15.76 5.30
CA ASN A 56 1.75 15.14 4.04
C ASN A 56 3.25 14.84 4.12
N VAL A 57 3.61 13.58 4.25
CA VAL A 57 5.00 13.15 4.28
C VAL A 57 5.49 12.85 2.88
N MET A 58 6.57 13.50 2.50
CA MET A 58 7.21 13.33 1.21
C MET A 58 8.66 12.88 1.42
N ILE A 59 8.96 11.64 1.04
CA ILE A 59 10.30 11.10 1.00
C ILE A 59 10.64 10.91 -0.47
N SER A 60 11.43 11.83 -1.02
CA SER A 60 11.81 11.79 -2.42
C SER A 60 13.28 12.09 -2.65
N THR A 61 13.82 11.55 -3.74
CA THR A 61 15.17 11.85 -4.21
C THR A 61 15.11 12.37 -5.64
N ASP A 62 15.72 13.54 -5.84
CA ASP A 62 15.84 14.25 -7.13
C ASP A 62 17.20 14.00 -7.80
N THR A 63 18.05 13.16 -7.18
CA THR A 63 19.40 12.83 -7.65
C THR A 63 19.57 11.32 -7.81
N SER A 64 20.73 10.88 -8.30
CA SER A 64 21.10 9.46 -8.33
C SER A 64 21.40 8.85 -6.95
N GLY A 65 21.23 9.62 -5.87
CA GLY A 65 21.47 9.17 -4.51
C GLY A 65 20.29 8.38 -3.94
N ASN A 66 20.61 7.33 -3.18
CA ASN A 66 19.63 6.54 -2.44
C ASN A 66 19.41 7.14 -1.05
N ILE A 67 18.14 7.32 -0.68
CA ILE A 67 17.72 7.77 0.65
C ILE A 67 17.05 6.60 1.36
N VAL A 68 17.42 6.38 2.62
CA VAL A 68 16.80 5.38 3.50
C VAL A 68 16.32 6.08 4.77
N VAL A 69 14.99 6.15 4.92
CA VAL A 69 14.34 6.62 6.12
C VAL A 69 14.04 5.43 7.02
N LEU A 70 14.59 5.44 8.22
CA LEU A 70 14.31 4.45 9.25
C LEU A 70 13.09 4.92 10.03
N TYR A 71 11.96 4.24 9.84
CA TYR A 71 10.74 4.53 10.56
C TYR A 71 10.95 4.29 12.05
N ALA A 72 10.42 5.19 12.86
CA ALA A 72 10.32 5.03 14.30
C ALA A 72 9.07 5.79 14.72
N ALA A 73 8.13 5.08 15.34
CA ALA A 73 6.88 5.66 15.78
C ALA A 73 7.15 6.85 16.71
N VAL A 74 6.42 7.95 16.49
CA VAL A 74 6.45 9.11 17.37
C VAL A 74 5.27 8.95 18.33
N PRO A 75 5.51 8.75 19.65
CA PRO A 75 4.42 8.55 20.60
C PRO A 75 3.42 9.71 20.56
N GLY A 76 2.14 9.39 20.39
CA GLY A 76 1.06 10.39 20.33
C GLY A 76 0.98 11.17 19.01
N ALA A 77 1.76 10.81 17.99
CA ALA A 77 1.46 11.26 16.64
C ALA A 77 0.11 10.65 16.21
N GLY A 78 -0.85 11.50 15.86
CA GLY A 78 -2.05 11.05 15.17
C GLY A 78 -1.74 10.61 13.74
N ALA A 79 -2.77 10.13 13.03
CA ALA A 79 -2.64 9.66 11.66
C ALA A 79 -2.06 10.74 10.72
N THR A 80 -1.04 10.40 9.94
CA THR A 80 -0.61 11.27 8.84
C THR A 80 -1.71 11.32 7.78
N PHE A 81 -1.80 12.39 7.01
CA PHE A 81 -2.74 12.39 5.89
C PHE A 81 -2.22 11.49 4.77
N LYS A 82 -0.95 11.62 4.43
CA LYS A 82 -0.35 10.88 3.32
C LYS A 82 1.13 10.61 3.57
N VAL A 83 1.59 9.44 3.18
CA VAL A 83 3.02 9.13 3.06
C VAL A 83 3.32 8.79 1.61
N LYS A 84 4.20 9.56 0.96
CA LYS A 84 4.63 9.30 -0.41
C LYS A 84 6.14 9.06 -0.49
N LEU A 85 6.49 7.96 -1.15
CA LEU A 85 7.86 7.56 -1.50
C LEU A 85 8.04 7.68 -3.01
N SER A 86 9.05 8.41 -3.46
CA SER A 86 9.33 8.56 -4.91
C SER A 86 10.80 8.86 -5.19
N GLY A 87 11.46 8.07 -6.01
CA GLY A 87 12.53 8.58 -6.86
C GLY A 87 11.92 9.44 -7.97
N ASP A 88 12.48 10.60 -8.28
CA ASP A 88 11.86 11.49 -9.27
C ASP A 88 11.81 10.84 -10.66
N GLY A 89 10.60 10.75 -11.24
CA GLY A 89 10.30 10.10 -12.52
C GLY A 89 10.83 10.83 -13.77
N ASN A 90 12.03 11.41 -13.72
CA ASN A 90 12.67 12.10 -14.84
C ASN A 90 14.05 11.50 -15.14
N GLY A 91 14.15 10.17 -15.12
CA GLY A 91 15.42 9.46 -15.38
C GLY A 91 16.40 9.49 -14.21
N ALA A 92 15.97 9.88 -13.01
CA ALA A 92 16.75 9.68 -11.80
C ALA A 92 16.75 8.19 -11.43
N THR A 93 17.92 7.68 -11.03
CA THR A 93 18.09 6.29 -10.55
C THR A 93 18.08 6.17 -9.04
N GLY A 94 17.89 7.29 -8.33
CA GLY A 94 17.89 7.32 -6.88
C GLY A 94 16.67 6.59 -6.33
N ILE A 95 16.90 5.82 -5.26
CA ILE A 95 15.85 5.07 -4.54
C ILE A 95 15.41 5.88 -3.32
N ALA A 96 14.10 6.00 -3.11
CA ALA A 96 13.52 6.52 -1.89
C ALA A 96 12.95 5.36 -1.05
N GLN A 97 13.64 5.00 0.02
CA GLN A 97 13.26 3.86 0.84
C GLN A 97 12.74 4.28 2.21
N LEU A 98 11.62 3.70 2.64
CA LEU A 98 11.16 3.71 4.03
C LEU A 98 11.29 2.30 4.60
N SER A 99 12.02 2.16 5.70
CA SER A 99 12.24 0.88 6.38
C SER A 99 11.55 0.89 7.74
N MET A 100 10.65 -0.07 7.94
CA MET A 100 9.90 -0.25 9.18
C MET A 100 10.25 -1.60 9.82
N GLY A 101 10.87 -1.53 11.00
CA GLY A 101 11.41 -2.65 11.75
C GLY A 101 10.44 -3.28 12.75
N SER A 102 10.79 -4.47 13.25
CA SER A 102 10.16 -5.04 14.45
C SER A 102 10.32 -4.10 15.67
N GLY A 103 9.25 -3.96 16.46
CA GLY A 103 9.20 -3.04 17.59
C GLY A 103 8.89 -1.58 17.23
N ASN A 104 8.76 -1.26 15.94
CA ASN A 104 8.14 0.00 15.54
C ASN A 104 6.65 -0.05 15.82
N GLY A 105 6.10 1.04 16.37
CA GLY A 105 4.65 1.22 16.53
C GLY A 105 3.96 1.49 15.19
N ASP A 106 2.70 1.90 15.26
CA ASP A 106 1.83 1.96 14.09
C ASP A 106 2.10 3.20 13.22
N LEU A 107 2.20 2.99 11.91
CA LEU A 107 2.05 4.04 10.92
C LEU A 107 0.58 4.09 10.49
N VAL A 108 -0.15 5.07 11.01
CA VAL A 108 -1.53 5.34 10.60
C VAL A 108 -1.51 6.45 9.57
N SER A 109 -2.07 6.22 8.38
CA SER A 109 -2.14 7.21 7.30
C SER A 109 -3.48 7.14 6.59
N GLN A 110 -3.98 8.22 5.98
CA GLN A 110 -5.11 8.06 5.06
C GLN A 110 -4.66 7.35 3.77
N ARG A 111 -3.45 7.67 3.30
CA ARG A 111 -2.88 7.06 2.10
C ARG A 111 -1.39 6.78 2.25
N VAL A 112 -0.96 5.65 1.72
CA VAL A 112 0.47 5.33 1.51
C VAL A 112 0.68 5.16 0.01
N GLU A 113 1.62 5.90 -0.56
CA GLU A 113 1.97 5.85 -1.98
C GLU A 113 3.44 5.46 -2.15
N VAL A 114 3.67 4.33 -2.81
CA VAL A 114 5.00 3.89 -3.23
C VAL A 114 5.10 4.07 -4.74
N GLN A 115 5.85 5.08 -5.16
CA GLN A 115 5.92 5.49 -6.56
C GLN A 115 7.36 5.42 -7.08
N SER A 116 7.55 5.16 -8.37
CA SER A 116 8.77 5.51 -9.12
C SER A 116 10.11 5.26 -8.38
N HIS A 117 10.65 4.04 -8.33
CA HIS A 117 11.85 3.71 -7.51
C HIS A 117 11.66 3.88 -5.99
N GLY A 118 10.45 4.16 -5.52
CA GLY A 118 10.08 4.12 -4.11
C GLY A 118 10.07 2.67 -3.61
N ILE A 119 10.60 2.46 -2.40
CA ILE A 119 10.61 1.16 -1.74
C ILE A 119 10.07 1.32 -0.32
N PHE A 120 9.08 0.51 0.04
CA PHE A 120 8.67 0.35 1.43
C PHE A 120 9.05 -1.06 1.88
N ASP A 121 10.02 -1.17 2.81
CA ASP A 121 10.38 -2.45 3.42
C ASP A 121 9.81 -2.51 4.85
N GLN A 122 8.81 -3.34 5.05
CA GLN A 122 8.19 -3.59 6.34
C GLN A 122 8.54 -5.00 6.85
N THR A 123 9.20 -5.06 8.00
CA THR A 123 9.58 -6.30 8.69
C THR A 123 8.85 -6.48 10.02
N GLY A 124 8.14 -5.44 10.48
CA GLY A 124 7.37 -5.40 11.73
C GLY A 124 6.52 -4.14 11.87
N GLY A 125 5.79 -4.03 12.98
CA GLY A 125 4.82 -2.95 13.23
C GLY A 125 3.59 -3.02 12.31
N THR A 126 2.64 -2.11 12.51
CA THR A 126 1.40 -2.03 11.70
C THR A 126 1.41 -0.81 10.79
N VAL A 127 1.04 -1.00 9.53
CA VAL A 127 0.61 0.07 8.63
C VAL A 127 -0.90 -0.01 8.54
N ASP A 128 -1.59 1.03 9.00
CA ASP A 128 -3.05 1.17 8.96
C ASP A 128 -3.37 2.32 8.00
N THR A 129 -4.01 2.01 6.87
CA THR A 129 -4.27 3.00 5.82
C THR A 129 -5.58 2.80 5.09
N ASP A 130 -6.26 3.87 4.69
CA ASP A 130 -7.45 3.69 3.85
C ASP A 130 -7.04 3.14 2.48
N ILE A 131 -5.97 3.70 1.88
CA ILE A 131 -5.52 3.33 0.53
C ILE A 131 -3.99 3.14 0.49
N LEU A 132 -3.55 1.97 0.01
CA LEU A 132 -2.16 1.68 -0.36
C LEU A 132 -2.02 1.67 -1.88
N THR A 133 -1.33 2.66 -2.44
CA THR A 133 -1.09 2.75 -3.88
C THR A 133 0.37 2.42 -4.20
N ILE A 134 0.61 1.49 -5.11
CA ILE A 134 1.93 1.11 -5.60
C ILE A 134 1.97 1.36 -7.10
N THR A 135 2.64 2.44 -7.52
CA THR A 135 2.59 2.93 -8.90
C THR A 135 3.96 3.06 -9.53
N GLY A 136 4.03 2.83 -10.85
CA GLY A 136 5.20 3.20 -11.63
C GLY A 136 5.22 4.69 -11.93
N GLY A 137 6.41 5.19 -12.25
CA GLY A 137 6.57 6.52 -12.84
C GLY A 137 6.14 6.57 -14.30
N SER A 138 6.57 7.62 -14.99
CA SER A 138 6.42 7.74 -16.44
C SER A 138 7.07 6.57 -17.19
N LEU A 139 6.72 6.42 -18.47
CA LEU A 139 7.30 5.42 -19.37
C LEU A 139 8.83 5.40 -19.28
N GLY A 140 9.39 4.30 -18.75
CA GLY A 140 10.83 4.09 -18.57
C GLY A 140 11.32 4.14 -17.11
N ASP A 141 10.54 4.67 -16.18
CA ASP A 141 10.89 4.70 -14.75
C ASP A 141 10.62 3.34 -14.08
N ALA A 142 11.39 2.98 -13.04
CA ALA A 142 11.11 1.79 -12.25
C ALA A 142 9.74 1.89 -11.55
N GLY A 143 9.11 0.74 -11.27
CA GLY A 143 7.91 0.68 -10.46
C GLY A 143 8.15 1.06 -9.00
N GLY A 144 7.06 1.29 -8.28
CA GLY A 144 7.07 1.25 -6.82
C GLY A 144 7.13 -0.19 -6.32
N LEU A 145 7.70 -0.39 -5.14
CA LEU A 145 7.84 -1.71 -4.53
C LEU A 145 7.51 -1.69 -3.04
N TYR A 146 6.52 -2.48 -2.65
CA TYR A 146 6.21 -2.73 -1.25
C TYR A 146 6.63 -4.14 -0.87
N ARG A 147 7.39 -4.30 0.21
CA ARG A 147 7.79 -5.60 0.76
C ARG A 147 7.27 -5.77 2.18
N LEU A 148 6.39 -6.75 2.37
CA LEU A 148 5.92 -7.19 3.67
C LEU A 148 6.66 -8.48 4.08
N SER A 149 7.18 -8.51 5.29
CA SER A 149 7.94 -9.64 5.82
C SER A 149 7.96 -9.64 7.36
N GLY A 150 8.54 -10.70 7.94
CA GLY A 150 8.67 -10.85 9.39
C GLY A 150 7.32 -10.86 10.10
N THR A 151 7.12 -9.90 10.99
CA THR A 151 5.91 -9.77 11.83
C THR A 151 5.07 -8.55 11.45
N GLY A 152 5.35 -7.94 10.28
CA GLY A 152 4.62 -6.77 9.83
C GLY A 152 3.14 -7.07 9.60
N VAL A 153 2.31 -6.07 9.87
CA VAL A 153 0.88 -6.07 9.54
C VAL A 153 0.59 -4.90 8.61
N VAL A 154 -0.10 -5.15 7.51
CA VAL A 154 -0.71 -4.11 6.67
C VAL A 154 -2.21 -4.30 6.75
N ASP A 155 -2.90 -3.31 7.28
CA ASP A 155 -4.36 -3.20 7.24
C ASP A 155 -4.68 -2.05 6.30
N ALA A 156 -5.21 -2.37 5.11
CA ALA A 156 -5.56 -1.39 4.12
C ALA A 156 -7.01 -1.57 3.63
N GLY A 157 -7.75 -0.47 3.53
CA GLY A 157 -9.07 -0.49 2.89
C GLY A 157 -8.95 -0.97 1.44
N ASP A 158 -8.15 -0.27 0.65
CA ASP A 158 -7.86 -0.61 -0.74
C ASP A 158 -6.35 -0.72 -0.98
N ILE A 159 -5.95 -1.66 -1.84
CA ILE A 159 -4.63 -1.67 -2.46
C ILE A 159 -4.75 -1.56 -3.99
N GLU A 160 -4.05 -0.58 -4.54
CA GLU A 160 -4.02 -0.28 -5.96
C GLU A 160 -2.61 -0.49 -6.49
N ILE A 161 -2.40 -1.52 -7.32
CA ILE A 161 -1.11 -1.78 -7.95
C ILE A 161 -1.20 -1.44 -9.43
N CYS A 162 -0.35 -0.54 -9.87
CA CYS A 162 -0.40 0.03 -11.21
C CYS A 162 1.00 0.28 -11.76
N SER A 163 1.17 0.18 -13.07
CA SER A 163 2.43 0.55 -13.72
C SER A 163 2.19 1.29 -15.03
N PHE A 164 2.81 2.45 -15.23
CA PHE A 164 2.85 3.19 -16.51
C PHE A 164 4.19 3.01 -17.23
N GLY A 165 5.02 2.04 -16.82
CA GLY A 165 6.42 1.90 -17.24
C GLY A 165 6.99 0.53 -16.91
N ASN A 166 7.91 0.44 -15.94
CA ASN A 166 8.35 -0.85 -15.41
C ASN A 166 7.40 -1.36 -14.32
N ALA A 167 7.37 -2.67 -14.10
CA ALA A 167 6.43 -3.32 -13.19
C ALA A 167 6.49 -2.73 -11.76
N SER A 168 5.30 -2.49 -11.21
CA SER A 168 5.09 -2.19 -9.79
C SER A 168 4.67 -3.46 -9.07
N GLU A 169 5.11 -3.60 -7.83
CA GLU A 169 5.05 -4.88 -7.16
C GLU A 169 4.75 -4.76 -5.67
N PHE A 170 3.88 -5.65 -5.19
CA PHE A 170 3.74 -5.97 -3.78
C PHE A 170 4.29 -7.39 -3.54
N VAL A 171 5.25 -7.54 -2.64
CA VAL A 171 5.83 -8.83 -2.27
C VAL A 171 5.59 -9.10 -0.80
N GLN A 172 4.90 -10.19 -0.49
CA GLN A 172 4.71 -10.65 0.88
C GLN A 172 5.48 -11.95 1.11
N ASN A 173 6.58 -11.85 1.86
CA ASN A 173 7.40 -13.00 2.25
C ASN A 173 6.93 -13.65 3.54
N ASP A 174 6.30 -12.87 4.42
CA ASP A 174 5.79 -13.25 5.74
C ASP A 174 4.83 -12.15 6.21
N GLY A 175 4.37 -12.20 7.46
CA GLY A 175 3.49 -11.17 8.04
C GLY A 175 2.02 -11.35 7.69
N THR A 176 1.24 -10.30 7.89
CA THR A 176 -0.22 -10.32 7.74
C THR A 176 -0.71 -9.15 6.89
N GLY A 177 -1.39 -9.45 5.78
CA GLY A 177 -2.10 -8.47 4.96
C GLY A 177 -3.62 -8.59 5.15
N ILE A 178 -4.28 -7.48 5.45
CA ILE A 178 -5.73 -7.37 5.59
C ILE A 178 -6.18 -6.30 4.61
N PHE A 179 -7.01 -6.69 3.65
CA PHE A 179 -7.42 -5.83 2.55
C PHE A 179 -8.94 -5.83 2.39
N GLY A 180 -9.54 -4.67 2.12
CA GLY A 180 -10.88 -4.60 1.56
C GLY A 180 -10.85 -5.03 0.10
N GLU A 181 -10.42 -4.14 -0.79
CA GLU A 181 -10.27 -4.41 -2.22
C GLU A 181 -8.80 -4.41 -2.66
N VAL A 182 -8.43 -5.38 -3.52
CA VAL A 182 -7.11 -5.50 -4.13
C VAL A 182 -7.27 -5.38 -5.63
N THR A 183 -6.77 -4.29 -6.21
CA THR A 183 -6.81 -4.08 -7.66
C THR A 183 -5.40 -4.13 -8.24
N ILE A 184 -5.16 -5.09 -9.13
CA ILE A 184 -3.87 -5.29 -9.79
C ILE A 184 -4.02 -4.98 -11.27
N GLY A 185 -3.33 -3.92 -11.72
CA GLY A 185 -3.39 -3.42 -13.08
C GLY A 185 -4.49 -2.37 -13.28
N ASP A 186 -4.67 -1.40 -12.37
CA ASP A 186 -5.69 -0.33 -12.49
C ASP A 186 -5.36 0.79 -13.51
N CYS A 187 -4.30 0.63 -14.32
CA CYS A 187 -3.78 1.72 -15.13
C CYS A 187 -3.93 1.50 -16.63
N ALA A 188 -4.75 2.33 -17.27
CA ALA A 188 -4.96 2.27 -18.72
C ALA A 188 -3.64 2.48 -19.48
N GLY A 189 -3.35 1.58 -20.43
CA GLY A 189 -2.12 1.62 -21.23
C GLY A 189 -0.85 1.26 -20.44
N GLY A 190 -1.02 0.78 -19.21
CA GLY A 190 0.05 0.42 -18.31
C GLY A 190 0.75 -0.91 -18.64
N SER A 191 1.96 -1.05 -18.10
CA SER A 191 2.67 -2.34 -18.08
C SER A 191 2.10 -3.25 -16.99
N ARG A 192 2.66 -4.45 -16.88
CA ARG A 192 2.19 -5.47 -15.94
C ARG A 192 2.43 -5.05 -14.48
N ALA A 193 1.40 -5.19 -13.65
CA ALA A 193 1.45 -5.02 -12.20
C ALA A 193 1.41 -6.39 -11.50
N TRP A 194 2.16 -6.53 -10.40
CA TRP A 194 2.34 -7.82 -9.72
C TRP A 194 2.04 -7.76 -8.23
N MET A 195 1.43 -8.84 -7.75
CA MET A 195 1.44 -9.20 -6.35
C MET A 195 1.99 -10.62 -6.21
N THR A 196 2.92 -10.82 -5.29
CA THR A 196 3.52 -12.12 -5.03
C THR A 196 3.42 -12.46 -3.54
N LEU A 197 2.82 -13.62 -3.25
CA LEU A 197 2.70 -14.19 -1.92
C LEU A 197 3.65 -15.38 -1.79
N GLU A 198 4.76 -15.18 -1.08
CA GLU A 198 5.74 -16.23 -0.76
C GLU A 198 5.51 -16.84 0.63
N GLY A 199 4.83 -16.12 1.54
CA GLY A 199 4.58 -16.57 2.91
C GLY A 199 3.63 -15.68 3.71
N GLY A 200 3.40 -16.02 4.99
CA GLY A 200 2.46 -15.30 5.86
C GLY A 200 0.99 -15.55 5.54
N SER A 201 0.12 -14.64 5.98
CA SER A 201 -1.33 -14.70 5.75
C SER A 201 -1.84 -13.43 5.06
N MET A 202 -2.73 -13.58 4.09
CA MET A 202 -3.43 -12.49 3.42
C MET A 202 -4.93 -12.74 3.45
N SER A 203 -5.72 -11.72 3.74
CA SER A 203 -7.17 -11.72 3.58
C SER A 203 -7.61 -10.54 2.73
N ALA A 204 -8.53 -10.77 1.79
CA ALA A 204 -9.11 -9.73 0.95
C ALA A 204 -10.63 -9.93 0.82
N SER A 205 -11.42 -8.86 0.84
CA SER A 205 -12.84 -9.01 0.45
C SER A 205 -12.98 -9.24 -1.05
N ARG A 206 -12.16 -8.56 -1.86
CA ARG A 206 -12.16 -8.72 -3.31
C ARG A 206 -10.77 -8.55 -3.89
N ILE A 207 -10.46 -9.35 -4.91
CA ILE A 207 -9.26 -9.20 -5.73
C ILE A 207 -9.67 -9.10 -7.20
N ASP A 208 -9.34 -7.98 -7.82
CA ASP A 208 -9.54 -7.72 -9.23
C ASP A 208 -8.19 -7.73 -9.95
N LEU A 209 -8.02 -8.70 -10.85
CA LEU A 209 -6.86 -8.84 -11.70
C LEU A 209 -7.21 -8.31 -13.07
N SER A 210 -6.47 -7.30 -13.52
CA SER A 210 -6.73 -6.60 -14.77
C SER A 210 -8.03 -5.83 -14.82
N ASP A 211 -8.07 -4.75 -14.03
CA ASP A 211 -9.02 -3.66 -14.26
C ASP A 211 -8.67 -2.93 -15.57
N ARG A 212 -7.51 -2.28 -15.73
CA ARG A 212 -7.19 -1.48 -16.94
C ARG A 212 -5.89 -1.85 -17.68
N SER A 213 -5.04 -2.67 -17.07
CA SER A 213 -3.83 -3.24 -17.65
C SER A 213 -3.61 -4.69 -17.19
N PRO A 214 -2.66 -5.43 -17.79
CA PRO A 214 -2.32 -6.77 -17.31
C PRO A 214 -1.93 -6.77 -15.82
N GLY A 215 -2.59 -7.62 -15.05
CA GLY A 215 -2.39 -7.79 -13.62
C GLY A 215 -2.09 -9.25 -13.31
N SER A 216 -1.17 -9.50 -12.38
CA SER A 216 -0.85 -10.88 -11.98
C SER A 216 -0.75 -11.03 -10.47
N LEU A 217 -1.36 -12.11 -9.99
CA LEU A 217 -1.23 -12.59 -8.62
C LEU A 217 -0.56 -13.97 -8.65
N ASP A 218 0.61 -14.06 -8.03
CA ASP A 218 1.36 -15.30 -7.89
C ASP A 218 1.39 -15.73 -6.42
N ILE A 219 0.89 -16.93 -6.13
CA ILE A 219 0.84 -17.55 -4.81
C ILE A 219 1.84 -18.71 -4.79
N ASN A 220 2.99 -18.47 -4.19
CA ASN A 220 4.11 -19.41 -4.08
C ASN A 220 4.20 -20.04 -2.68
N GLY A 221 3.64 -19.38 -1.65
CA GLY A 221 3.54 -19.89 -0.29
C GLY A 221 2.49 -19.15 0.55
N GLY A 222 2.48 -19.38 1.86
CA GLY A 222 1.53 -18.72 2.78
C GLY A 222 0.07 -19.18 2.64
N SER A 223 -0.85 -18.33 3.10
CA SER A 223 -2.30 -18.54 2.96
C SER A 223 -3.00 -17.26 2.46
N LEU A 224 -3.80 -17.38 1.42
CA LEU A 224 -4.69 -16.34 0.93
C LEU A 224 -6.15 -16.76 1.16
N ALA A 225 -6.91 -15.92 1.86
CA ALA A 225 -8.36 -16.00 1.95
C ALA A 225 -9.01 -14.83 1.20
N ALA A 226 -9.92 -15.11 0.27
CA ALA A 226 -10.64 -14.08 -0.46
C ALA A 226 -12.12 -14.40 -0.62
N THR A 227 -13.02 -13.43 -0.45
CA THR A 227 -14.44 -13.68 -0.79
C THR A 227 -14.63 -13.75 -2.31
N ARG A 228 -13.88 -12.95 -3.07
CA ARG A 228 -13.96 -12.97 -4.54
C ARG A 228 -12.61 -12.70 -5.18
N ILE A 229 -12.28 -13.48 -6.19
CA ILE A 229 -11.19 -13.19 -7.13
C ILE A 229 -11.78 -13.11 -8.54
N GLU A 230 -11.56 -12.01 -9.23
CA GLU A 230 -12.00 -11.81 -10.61
C GLU A 230 -10.82 -11.51 -11.53
N LEU A 231 -10.78 -12.22 -12.65
CA LEU A 231 -9.79 -12.05 -13.71
C LEU A 231 -10.46 -11.37 -14.90
N GLY A 232 -9.93 -10.22 -15.32
CA GLY A 232 -10.37 -9.53 -16.53
C GLY A 232 -11.60 -8.64 -16.35
N THR A 233 -11.70 -7.92 -15.23
CA THR A 233 -12.84 -7.02 -14.99
C THR A 233 -13.00 -5.98 -16.11
N PHE A 234 -11.91 -5.29 -16.53
CA PHE A 234 -11.98 -4.30 -17.61
C PHE A 234 -10.77 -4.29 -18.60
N ALA A 235 -9.88 -5.31 -18.58
CA ALA A 235 -8.59 -5.27 -19.31
C ALA A 235 -8.05 -6.61 -19.86
N PRO A 236 -6.99 -6.59 -20.70
CA PRO A 236 -6.75 -7.65 -21.67
C PRO A 236 -6.07 -8.94 -21.19
N SER A 237 -5.63 -9.06 -19.93
CA SER A 237 -5.16 -10.35 -19.37
C SER A 237 -4.88 -10.31 -17.86
N GLY A 238 -5.79 -10.88 -17.07
CA GLY A 238 -5.58 -11.22 -15.67
C GLY A 238 -4.94 -12.60 -15.54
N GLN A 239 -3.96 -12.73 -14.64
CA GLN A 239 -3.32 -14.01 -14.35
C GLN A 239 -3.30 -14.32 -12.86
N LEU A 240 -3.84 -15.48 -12.51
CA LEU A 240 -3.70 -16.08 -11.19
C LEU A 240 -2.83 -17.33 -11.33
N THR A 241 -1.70 -17.38 -10.63
CA THR A 241 -0.86 -18.57 -10.56
C THR A 241 -0.69 -19.01 -9.13
N GLN A 242 -1.10 -20.23 -8.79
CA GLN A 242 -0.76 -20.88 -7.54
C GLN A 242 0.27 -21.97 -7.78
N ARG A 243 1.48 -21.80 -7.23
CA ARG A 243 2.56 -22.79 -7.24
C ARG A 243 2.78 -23.43 -5.87
N GLY A 244 2.26 -22.81 -4.81
CA GLY A 244 2.31 -23.31 -3.43
C GLY A 244 1.26 -22.64 -2.55
N GLY A 245 1.44 -22.75 -1.23
CA GLY A 245 0.55 -22.13 -0.24
C GLY A 245 -0.88 -22.69 -0.23
N ALA A 246 -1.75 -22.01 0.50
CA ALA A 246 -3.19 -22.26 0.56
C ALA A 246 -3.96 -21.09 -0.07
N LEU A 247 -4.90 -21.39 -0.94
CA LEU A 247 -5.90 -20.47 -1.47
C LEU A 247 -7.27 -20.95 -0.97
N ASP A 248 -7.96 -20.08 -0.27
CA ASP A 248 -9.35 -20.23 0.14
C ASP A 248 -10.14 -19.09 -0.51
N CYS A 249 -11.05 -19.41 -1.43
CA CYS A 249 -11.79 -18.41 -2.17
C CYS A 249 -13.26 -18.79 -2.35
N ASP A 250 -14.20 -17.95 -1.92
CA ASP A 250 -15.63 -18.27 -2.08
C ASP A 250 -16.05 -18.25 -3.56
N GLN A 251 -15.52 -17.31 -4.34
CA GLN A 251 -15.89 -17.14 -5.75
C GLN A 251 -14.69 -16.73 -6.63
N LEU A 252 -14.32 -17.61 -7.57
CA LEU A 252 -13.40 -17.29 -8.66
C LEU A 252 -14.18 -16.99 -9.95
N ILE A 253 -13.96 -15.82 -10.54
CA ILE A 253 -14.60 -15.40 -11.79
C ILE A 253 -13.53 -15.16 -12.84
N LEU A 254 -13.74 -15.72 -14.03
CA LEU A 254 -12.95 -15.43 -15.20
C LEU A 254 -13.85 -14.68 -16.20
N SER A 255 -13.60 -13.39 -16.35
CA SER A 255 -14.37 -12.45 -17.16
C SER A 255 -13.60 -12.08 -18.43
N GLY A 256 -14.25 -12.28 -19.59
CA GLY A 256 -13.72 -11.89 -20.90
C GLY A 256 -14.64 -10.88 -21.59
N LEU A 257 -14.74 -9.66 -21.04
CA LEU A 257 -15.73 -8.65 -21.43
C LEU A 257 -15.36 -7.80 -22.67
N PHE A 258 -14.28 -8.11 -23.41
CA PHE A 258 -13.88 -7.33 -24.60
C PHE A 258 -13.70 -8.20 -25.84
N GLU A 259 -13.84 -7.57 -27.01
CA GLU A 259 -13.82 -8.18 -28.35
C GLU A 259 -12.45 -8.68 -28.82
N ASP A 260 -11.35 -8.24 -28.18
CA ASP A 260 -10.00 -8.66 -28.55
C ASP A 260 -9.63 -9.98 -27.85
N ALA A 261 -8.75 -10.78 -28.47
CA ALA A 261 -8.31 -12.07 -27.93
C ALA A 261 -7.61 -11.91 -26.56
N ILE A 262 -8.42 -11.97 -25.50
CA ILE A 262 -8.01 -11.82 -24.12
C ILE A 262 -7.79 -13.20 -23.53
N GLU A 263 -6.60 -13.42 -22.98
CA GLU A 263 -6.25 -14.65 -22.27
C GLU A 263 -6.39 -14.42 -20.77
N GLN A 264 -7.41 -15.03 -20.18
CA GLN A 264 -7.56 -15.14 -18.72
C GLN A 264 -7.06 -16.52 -18.29
N THR A 265 -6.07 -16.53 -17.39
CA THR A 265 -5.41 -17.77 -16.99
C THR A 265 -5.40 -17.90 -15.48
N ALA A 266 -6.07 -18.95 -14.99
CA ALA A 266 -5.92 -19.44 -13.63
C ALA A 266 -5.14 -20.77 -13.66
N THR A 267 -3.99 -20.81 -13.01
CA THR A 267 -3.11 -21.98 -12.97
C THR A 267 -2.90 -22.47 -11.54
N PHE A 268 -3.24 -23.74 -11.27
CA PHE A 268 -3.09 -24.37 -9.95
C PHE A 268 -2.04 -25.49 -10.00
N ALA A 269 -0.76 -25.14 -9.96
CA ALA A 269 0.36 -26.07 -10.14
C ALA A 269 0.93 -26.64 -8.82
N GLY A 270 0.50 -26.15 -7.66
CA GLY A 270 0.88 -26.67 -6.34
C GLY A 270 0.08 -26.02 -5.21
N GLY A 271 0.25 -26.51 -3.98
CA GLY A 271 -0.51 -26.03 -2.82
C GLY A 271 -1.90 -26.67 -2.67
N SER A 272 -2.78 -26.02 -1.90
CA SER A 272 -4.20 -26.36 -1.74
C SER A 272 -5.06 -25.21 -2.24
N ALA A 273 -6.03 -25.48 -3.10
CA ALA A 273 -7.01 -24.49 -3.55
C ALA A 273 -8.41 -24.99 -3.17
N ASP A 274 -9.07 -24.29 -2.24
CA ASP A 274 -10.48 -24.48 -1.94
C ASP A 274 -11.28 -23.36 -2.58
N LEU A 275 -12.11 -23.70 -3.56
CA LEU A 275 -12.92 -22.75 -4.32
C LEU A 275 -14.39 -23.04 -4.03
N GLY A 276 -15.12 -22.08 -3.47
CA GLY A 276 -16.56 -22.22 -3.27
C GLY A 276 -17.31 -22.35 -4.60
N SER A 277 -16.95 -21.52 -5.58
CA SER A 277 -17.49 -21.59 -6.93
C SER A 277 -16.52 -21.05 -7.97
N VAL A 278 -16.66 -21.52 -9.22
CA VAL A 278 -15.93 -21.02 -10.37
C VAL A 278 -16.91 -20.62 -11.46
N GLU A 279 -16.87 -19.35 -11.85
CA GLU A 279 -17.71 -18.79 -12.90
C GLU A 279 -16.85 -18.36 -14.10
N VAL A 280 -17.33 -18.70 -15.30
CA VAL A 280 -16.70 -18.30 -16.56
C VAL A 280 -17.69 -17.43 -17.32
N ARG A 281 -17.39 -16.14 -17.43
CA ARG A 281 -18.17 -15.15 -18.17
C ARG A 281 -17.47 -14.84 -19.48
N ASN A 282 -18.03 -15.34 -20.57
CA ASN A 282 -17.44 -15.18 -21.89
C ASN A 282 -18.46 -14.62 -22.88
N ASP A 283 -18.62 -13.31 -22.86
CA ASP A 283 -19.60 -12.62 -23.70
C ASP A 283 -19.14 -12.52 -25.17
N TYR A 284 -17.85 -12.75 -25.45
CA TYR A 284 -17.23 -12.49 -26.77
C TYR A 284 -16.46 -13.67 -27.38
N GLY A 285 -16.50 -14.87 -26.79
CA GLY A 285 -15.81 -16.06 -27.32
C GLY A 285 -14.30 -16.11 -27.04
N ASN A 286 -13.84 -15.39 -26.02
CA ASN A 286 -12.45 -15.35 -25.54
C ASN A 286 -11.96 -16.70 -25.03
N ALA A 287 -10.65 -16.92 -25.11
CA ALA A 287 -10.03 -18.14 -24.60
C ALA A 287 -9.83 -18.02 -23.08
N ILE A 288 -10.45 -18.92 -22.33
CA ILE A 288 -10.38 -18.96 -20.87
C ILE A 288 -9.76 -20.29 -20.47
N TYR A 289 -8.65 -20.22 -19.74
CA TYR A 289 -7.89 -21.39 -19.34
C TYR A 289 -7.88 -21.54 -17.83
N ILE A 290 -8.43 -22.67 -17.38
CA ILE A 290 -8.19 -23.18 -16.03
C ILE A 290 -7.31 -24.41 -16.22
N THR A 291 -6.10 -24.37 -15.67
CA THR A 291 -5.13 -25.46 -15.76
C THR A 291 -4.58 -25.79 -14.38
N GLY A 292 -4.29 -27.06 -14.08
CA GLY A 292 -3.69 -27.43 -12.78
C GLY A 292 -4.45 -28.47 -11.96
N GLY A 293 -3.87 -28.87 -10.83
CA GLY A 293 -4.13 -30.06 -9.99
C GLY A 293 -5.44 -30.08 -9.19
N HIS A 294 -5.43 -30.68 -7.99
CA HIS A 294 -6.62 -30.88 -7.15
C HIS A 294 -7.29 -29.55 -6.78
N VAL A 295 -8.29 -29.14 -7.55
CA VAL A 295 -9.25 -28.09 -7.19
C VAL A 295 -10.43 -28.78 -6.50
N SER A 296 -10.66 -28.49 -5.22
CA SER A 296 -11.94 -28.82 -4.59
C SER A 296 -12.93 -27.70 -4.88
N VAL A 297 -14.04 -28.06 -5.53
CA VAL A 297 -15.20 -27.17 -5.63
C VAL A 297 -16.24 -27.71 -4.67
N ALA A 298 -16.56 -26.94 -3.63
CA ALA A 298 -17.63 -27.30 -2.70
C ALA A 298 -18.98 -27.19 -3.44
N GLY A 299 -19.75 -28.29 -3.45
CA GLY A 299 -21.07 -28.36 -4.10
C GLY A 299 -22.21 -27.93 -3.18
#